data_AF-A0A536AXQ2-F1
#
_entry.id   AF-A0A536AXQ2-F1
#
_cell.length_a   1.000
_cell.length_b   1.000
_cell.length_c   1.000
_cell.angle_alpha   90.00
_cell.angle_beta   90.00
_cell.angle_gamma   90.00
#
_symmetry.space_group_name_H-M   'P 1'
#
loop_
_entity.id
_entity.type
_entity.pdbx_description
1 polymer ?
#
loop_
_entity_poly.entity_id
_entity_poly.type
_entity_poly.pdbx_seq_one_letter_code
_entity_poly.pdbx_strand_id
1 'polypeptide(L)'
;MTRERPAPPTALETKELKTSRPSALRATYAGDRLYIRRAAAATLRRRLSRWYARSARDLPWRRTRDAYAVLVSEVMLQQTQVSRVLPAYTAFLRRFPTLAALSRAALADVLRAWSGLGYNRRARDLHRIARLHPRALPATREGLDLLPGVGSYTAGAVSCFSRGESIAFADTNIRRVLGRALLGRVASEREAVALDEQLVPARGADR
;
A
#
# COMPACT_ATOMS: atom_id res chain seq x y z
N MET A 1 18.77 -4.44 8.34
CA MET A 1 19.01 -3.41 9.38
C MET A 1 17.66 -3.00 9.97
N THR A 2 17.39 -3.43 11.19
CA THR A 2 16.16 -3.09 11.92
C THR A 2 16.28 -1.62 12.34
N ARG A 3 15.51 -0.71 11.74
CA ARG A 3 15.42 0.66 12.25
C ARG A 3 14.72 0.59 13.60
N GLU A 4 15.46 0.76 14.69
CA GLU A 4 14.86 0.94 16.01
C GLU A 4 13.93 2.15 15.98
N ARG A 5 12.73 2.00 16.56
CA ARG A 5 11.82 3.13 16.72
C ARG A 5 12.43 4.06 17.77
N PRO A 6 12.64 5.35 17.46
CA PRO A 6 13.10 6.31 18.45
C PRO A 6 12.08 6.44 19.59
N ALA A 7 12.59 6.65 20.81
CA ALA A 7 11.75 6.82 21.99
C ALA A 7 10.83 8.05 21.85
N PRO A 8 9.60 8.02 22.41
CA PRO A 8 8.74 9.18 22.48
C PRO A 8 9.44 10.38 23.14
N PRO A 9 9.21 11.61 22.66
CA PRO A 9 9.63 12.81 23.39
C PRO A 9 8.89 12.90 24.73
N THR A 10 9.55 13.43 25.76
CA THR A 10 8.94 13.80 27.04
C THR A 10 7.86 14.86 26.82
N ALA A 11 6.81 14.88 27.65
CA ALA A 11 5.63 15.73 27.47
C ALA A 11 5.91 17.24 27.38
N LEU A 12 7.11 17.68 27.77
CA LEU A 12 7.54 19.08 27.80
C LEU A 12 8.08 19.61 26.45
N GLU A 13 8.33 18.77 25.44
CA GLU A 13 8.95 19.20 24.15
C GLU A 13 8.03 19.15 22.93
N THR A 14 6.74 18.82 23.09
CA THR A 14 5.83 18.69 21.95
C THR A 14 4.96 19.92 21.73
N LYS A 15 4.89 20.39 20.48
CA LYS A 15 3.95 21.44 20.08
C LYS A 15 2.67 20.81 19.52
N GLU A 16 1.52 21.21 20.07
CA GLU A 16 0.22 20.80 19.54
C GLU A 16 -0.08 21.48 18.19
N LEU A 17 -0.72 20.72 17.30
CA LEU A 17 -1.21 21.23 16.02
C LEU A 17 -2.38 22.20 16.23
N LYS A 18 -2.26 23.44 15.75
CA LYS A 18 -3.38 24.40 15.73
C LYS A 18 -4.43 23.94 14.72
N THR A 19 -5.57 23.40 15.18
CA THR A 19 -6.73 23.11 14.32
C THR A 19 -8.04 23.35 15.08
N SER A 20 -9.12 23.63 14.35
CA SER A 20 -10.42 24.10 14.87
C SER A 20 -11.28 23.07 15.60
N ARG A 21 -10.90 21.78 15.65
CA ARG A 21 -11.65 20.74 16.39
C ARG A 21 -10.73 19.85 17.24
N PRO A 22 -10.85 19.83 18.58
CA PRO A 22 -10.05 18.92 19.41
C PRO A 22 -10.36 17.46 19.04
N SER A 23 -9.32 16.65 18.85
CA SER A 23 -9.43 15.21 18.60
C SER A 23 -8.48 14.50 19.54
N ALA A 24 -8.99 13.53 20.30
CA ALA A 24 -8.18 12.73 21.22
C ALA A 24 -7.08 11.91 20.51
N LEU A 25 -7.18 11.77 19.19
CA LEU A 25 -6.23 11.03 18.36
C LEU A 25 -5.09 11.88 17.78
N ARG A 26 -5.04 13.19 18.07
CA ARG A 26 -4.08 14.10 17.44
C ARG A 26 -2.62 13.66 17.57
N ALA A 27 -1.90 13.81 16.47
CA ALA A 27 -0.45 13.76 16.48
C ALA A 27 0.11 15.12 16.93
N THR A 28 1.32 15.11 17.47
CA THR A 28 2.08 16.31 17.84
C THR A 28 3.39 16.37 17.08
N TYR A 29 3.99 17.56 17.03
CA TYR A 29 5.37 17.71 16.55
C TYR A 29 6.33 17.74 17.74
N ALA A 30 7.45 17.04 17.62
CA ALA A 30 8.67 17.28 18.41
C ALA A 30 9.81 17.57 17.43
N GLY A 31 10.23 18.83 17.35
CA GLY A 31 11.01 19.34 16.22
C GLY A 31 10.28 19.08 14.89
N ASP A 32 10.97 18.49 13.92
CA ASP A 32 10.43 18.17 12.59
C ASP A 32 9.75 16.79 12.50
N ARG A 33 9.56 16.10 13.64
CA ARG A 33 9.00 14.74 13.69
C ARG A 33 7.57 14.73 14.20
N LEU A 34 6.73 13.95 13.53
CA LEU A 34 5.36 13.67 13.96
C LEU A 34 5.34 12.51 14.96
N TYR A 35 4.55 12.66 16.02
CA TYR A 35 4.37 11.64 17.05
C TYR A 35 2.89 11.37 17.35
N ILE A 36 2.50 10.10 17.41
CA ILE A 36 1.18 9.65 17.86
C ILE A 36 1.31 9.06 19.26
N ARG A 37 0.56 9.60 20.23
CA ARG A 37 0.50 9.01 21.58
C ARG A 37 0.12 7.53 21.50
N ARG A 38 0.80 6.66 22.25
CA ARG A 38 0.55 5.19 22.24
C ARG A 38 -0.94 4.83 22.41
N ALA A 39 -1.63 5.47 23.35
CA ALA A 39 -3.07 5.24 23.58
C ALA A 39 -3.93 5.64 22.36
N ALA A 40 -3.58 6.73 21.67
CA ALA A 40 -4.24 7.17 20.45
C ALA A 40 -4.00 6.19 19.29
N ALA A 41 -2.75 5.76 19.09
CA ALA A 41 -2.38 4.76 18.09
C ALA A 41 -3.13 3.43 18.31
N ALA A 42 -3.15 2.91 19.54
CA ALA A 42 -3.88 1.69 19.88
C ALA A 42 -5.40 1.84 19.65
N THR A 43 -5.97 3.01 20.00
CA THR A 43 -7.38 3.31 19.76
C THR A 43 -7.70 3.35 18.27
N LEU A 44 -6.86 4.00 17.46
CA LEU A 44 -7.04 4.08 16.01
C LEU A 44 -6.94 2.71 15.35
N ARG A 45 -5.90 1.92 15.68
CA ARG A 45 -5.72 0.54 15.20
C ARG A 45 -6.96 -0.32 15.48
N ARG A 46 -7.44 -0.31 16.73
CA ARG A 46 -8.65 -1.07 17.14
C ARG A 46 -9.89 -0.63 16.36
N ARG A 47 -10.12 0.68 16.21
CA ARG A 47 -11.27 1.21 15.48
C ARG A 47 -11.23 0.83 14.00
N LEU A 48 -10.07 0.98 13.35
CA LEU A 48 -9.88 0.59 11.95
C LEU A 48 -10.05 -0.92 11.74
N SER A 49 -9.48 -1.74 12.63
CA SER A 49 -9.59 -3.20 12.51
C SER A 49 -11.04 -3.67 12.67
N ARG A 50 -11.77 -3.14 13.65
CA ARG A 50 -13.21 -3.44 13.85
C ARG A 50 -14.09 -2.96 12.70
N TRP A 51 -13.77 -1.81 12.11
CA TRP A 51 -14.47 -1.35 10.92
C TRP A 51 -14.17 -2.25 9.73
N TYR A 52 -12.89 -2.58 9.49
CA TYR A 52 -12.48 -3.46 8.39
C TYR A 52 -13.16 -4.83 8.49
N ALA A 53 -13.17 -5.45 9.67
CA ALA A 53 -13.82 -6.74 9.90
C ALA A 53 -15.32 -6.76 9.52
N ARG A 54 -16.02 -5.63 9.64
CA ARG A 54 -17.47 -5.53 9.36
C ARG A 54 -17.81 -4.95 7.98
N SER A 55 -16.89 -4.22 7.37
CA SER A 55 -17.17 -3.40 6.19
C SER A 55 -16.20 -3.63 5.02
N ALA A 56 -15.21 -4.52 5.18
CA ALA A 56 -14.30 -4.85 4.10
C ALA A 56 -15.07 -5.43 2.92
N ARG A 57 -14.85 -4.83 1.75
CA ARG A 57 -15.29 -5.40 0.48
C ARG A 57 -14.55 -6.70 0.23
N ASP A 58 -15.31 -7.68 -0.23
CA ASP A 58 -14.79 -8.92 -0.73
C ASP A 58 -14.23 -8.73 -2.15
N LEU A 59 -12.91 -8.87 -2.30
CA LEU A 59 -12.20 -8.61 -3.55
C LEU A 59 -11.22 -9.75 -3.81
N PRO A 60 -11.11 -10.27 -5.05
CA PRO A 60 -10.35 -11.49 -5.32
C PRO A 60 -8.86 -11.36 -4.99
N TRP A 61 -8.26 -10.19 -5.22
CA TRP A 61 -6.86 -9.90 -4.85
C TRP A 61 -6.61 -9.82 -3.34
N ARG A 62 -7.64 -9.80 -2.49
CA ARG A 62 -7.49 -9.89 -1.02
C ARG A 62 -7.47 -11.33 -0.51
N ARG A 63 -7.77 -12.30 -1.37
CA ARG A 63 -7.84 -13.74 -1.03
C ARG A 63 -6.61 -14.53 -1.45
N THR A 64 -5.57 -13.83 -1.91
CA THR A 64 -4.32 -14.44 -2.38
C THR A 64 -3.12 -13.76 -1.73
N ARG A 65 -2.04 -14.53 -1.59
CA ARG A 65 -0.70 -14.02 -1.27
C ARG A 65 0.27 -14.17 -2.44
N ASP A 66 -0.20 -14.58 -3.60
CA ASP A 66 0.62 -14.68 -4.80
C ASP A 66 1.10 -13.28 -5.23
N ALA A 67 2.41 -13.07 -5.23
CA ALA A 67 3.01 -11.75 -5.48
C ALA A 67 2.71 -11.23 -6.90
N TYR A 68 2.59 -12.14 -7.88
CA TYR A 68 2.20 -11.79 -9.23
C TYR A 68 0.75 -11.31 -9.29
N ALA A 69 -0.18 -12.06 -8.72
CA ALA A 69 -1.59 -11.72 -8.64
C ALA A 69 -1.83 -10.40 -7.88
N VAL A 70 -1.09 -10.15 -6.80
CA VAL A 70 -1.13 -8.86 -6.08
C VAL A 70 -0.60 -7.73 -6.97
N LEU A 71 0.56 -7.91 -7.61
CA LEU A 71 1.11 -6.90 -8.52
C LEU A 71 0.14 -6.55 -9.66
N VAL A 72 -0.50 -7.55 -10.28
CA VAL A 72 -1.50 -7.33 -11.33
C VAL A 72 -2.65 -6.46 -10.82
N SER A 73 -3.20 -6.76 -9.63
CA SER A 73 -4.28 -5.94 -9.07
C SER A 73 -3.84 -4.51 -8.77
N GLU A 74 -2.66 -4.32 -8.18
CA GLU A 74 -2.17 -2.98 -7.83
C GLU A 74 -1.92 -2.15 -9.10
N VAL A 75 -1.31 -2.73 -10.13
CA VAL A 75 -1.11 -2.05 -11.41
C VAL A 75 -2.45 -1.72 -12.07
N MET A 76 -3.44 -2.64 -12.06
CA MET A 76 -4.76 -2.38 -12.63
C MET A 76 -5.53 -1.28 -11.87
N LEU A 77 -5.41 -1.22 -10.54
CA LEU A 77 -6.11 -0.25 -9.69
C LEU A 77 -5.55 1.18 -9.80
N GLN A 78 -4.38 1.35 -10.41
CA GLN A 78 -3.86 2.68 -10.71
C GLN A 78 -4.82 3.44 -11.64
N GLN A 79 -5.41 4.53 -11.15
CA GLN A 79 -6.30 5.40 -11.93
C GLN A 79 -7.49 4.66 -12.59
N THR A 80 -7.89 3.50 -12.05
CA THR A 80 -8.99 2.70 -12.58
C THR A 80 -9.91 2.26 -11.44
N GLN A 81 -11.22 2.40 -11.62
CA GLN A 81 -12.20 2.06 -10.61
C GLN A 81 -12.28 0.54 -10.38
N VAL A 82 -12.52 0.13 -9.13
CA VAL A 82 -12.63 -1.28 -8.72
C VAL A 82 -13.64 -2.07 -9.57
N SER A 83 -14.79 -1.48 -9.90
CA SER A 83 -15.84 -2.12 -10.70
C SER A 83 -15.37 -2.53 -12.10
N ARG A 84 -14.45 -1.76 -12.71
CA ARG A 84 -13.84 -2.08 -14.01
C ARG A 84 -12.71 -3.11 -13.87
N VAL A 85 -11.94 -3.00 -12.78
CA VAL A 85 -10.81 -3.92 -12.52
C VAL A 85 -11.29 -5.33 -12.22
N LEU A 86 -12.39 -5.51 -11.49
CA LEU A 86 -12.84 -6.82 -11.01
C LEU A 86 -13.02 -7.88 -12.12
N PRO A 87 -13.78 -7.62 -13.21
CA PRO A 87 -13.89 -8.58 -14.32
C PRO A 87 -12.57 -8.71 -15.10
N ALA A 88 -11.84 -7.62 -15.32
CA ALA A 88 -10.59 -7.61 -16.08
C ALA A 88 -9.49 -8.42 -15.39
N TYR A 89 -9.34 -8.27 -14.08
CA TYR A 89 -8.40 -9.00 -13.24
C TYR A 89 -8.59 -10.52 -13.37
N THR A 90 -9.84 -10.96 -13.22
CA THR A 90 -10.21 -12.39 -13.30
C THR A 90 -9.89 -12.95 -14.69
N ALA A 91 -10.28 -12.23 -15.74
CA ALA A 91 -10.00 -12.66 -17.12
C ALA A 91 -8.49 -12.67 -17.44
N PHE A 92 -7.75 -11.66 -16.95
CA PHE A 92 -6.32 -11.53 -17.18
C PHE A 92 -5.54 -12.65 -16.51
N LEU A 93 -5.81 -12.97 -15.24
CA LEU A 93 -5.13 -14.07 -14.55
C LEU A 93 -5.52 -15.44 -15.11
N ARG A 94 -6.74 -15.60 -15.63
CA ARG A 94 -7.10 -16.84 -16.35
C ARG A 94 -6.30 -17.01 -17.64
N ARG A 95 -6.06 -15.92 -18.38
CA ARG A 95 -5.29 -15.91 -19.64
C ARG A 95 -3.78 -16.05 -19.38
N PHE A 96 -3.28 -15.37 -18.35
CA PHE A 96 -1.87 -15.30 -17.97
C PHE A 96 -1.75 -15.66 -16.48
N PRO A 97 -1.76 -16.94 -16.11
CA PRO A 97 -1.81 -17.35 -14.70
C PRO A 97 -0.50 -17.13 -13.94
N THR A 98 0.62 -16.91 -14.64
CA THR A 98 1.95 -16.76 -14.04
C THR A 98 2.78 -15.71 -14.78
N LEU A 99 3.84 -15.22 -14.13
CA LEU A 99 4.88 -14.41 -14.78
C LEU A 99 5.43 -15.11 -16.02
N ALA A 100 5.72 -16.41 -15.94
CA ALA A 100 6.23 -17.18 -17.07
C ALA A 100 5.23 -17.26 -18.24
N ALA A 101 3.93 -17.33 -17.96
CA ALA A 101 2.91 -17.31 -19.02
C ALA A 101 2.81 -15.91 -19.65
N LEU A 102 2.81 -14.86 -18.83
CA LEU A 102 2.78 -13.48 -19.30
C LEU A 102 4.04 -13.13 -20.10
N SER A 103 5.21 -13.61 -19.69
CA SER A 103 6.50 -13.32 -20.34
C SER A 103 6.61 -13.91 -21.75
N ARG A 104 5.89 -14.99 -22.03
CA ARG A 104 5.85 -15.68 -23.32
C ARG A 104 4.75 -15.14 -24.25
N ALA A 105 3.84 -14.32 -23.74
CA ALA A 105 2.74 -13.78 -24.52
C ALA A 105 3.24 -12.73 -25.54
N ALA A 106 2.59 -12.66 -26.70
CA ALA A 106 2.79 -11.52 -27.58
C ALA A 106 2.25 -10.26 -26.91
N LEU A 107 2.96 -9.12 -27.06
CA LEU A 107 2.51 -7.86 -26.45
C LEU A 107 1.10 -7.47 -26.93
N ALA A 108 0.73 -7.80 -28.17
CA ALA A 108 -0.61 -7.58 -28.70
C ALA A 108 -1.70 -8.33 -27.91
N ASP A 109 -1.44 -9.57 -27.47
CA ASP A 109 -2.36 -10.32 -26.62
C ASP A 109 -2.54 -9.70 -25.24
N VAL A 110 -1.44 -9.20 -24.66
CA VAL A 110 -1.47 -8.52 -23.36
C VAL A 110 -2.30 -7.23 -23.46
N LEU A 111 -2.10 -6.44 -24.52
CA LEU A 111 -2.86 -5.21 -24.76
C LEU A 111 -4.34 -5.49 -25.02
N ARG A 112 -4.67 -6.58 -25.74
CA ARG A 112 -6.06 -7.02 -25.91
C ARG A 112 -6.71 -7.38 -24.58
N ALA A 113 -6.02 -8.14 -23.72
CA ALA A 113 -6.51 -8.48 -22.39
C ALA A 113 -6.63 -7.28 -21.43
N TRP A 114 -5.89 -6.20 -21.71
CA TRP A 114 -5.93 -4.95 -20.95
C TRP A 114 -7.00 -3.94 -21.44
N SER A 115 -7.66 -4.23 -22.56
CA SER A 115 -8.60 -3.31 -23.19
C SER A 115 -9.69 -2.84 -22.21
N GLY A 116 -10.01 -1.55 -22.25
CA GLY A 116 -10.99 -0.93 -21.36
C GLY A 116 -10.46 -0.46 -20.00
N LEU A 117 -9.23 -0.81 -19.61
CA LEU A 117 -8.62 -0.30 -18.37
C LEU A 117 -7.88 1.04 -18.54
N GLY A 118 -7.62 1.47 -19.78
CA GLY A 118 -6.86 2.68 -20.09
C GLY A 118 -5.37 2.58 -19.72
N TYR A 119 -4.60 3.60 -20.08
CA TYR A 119 -3.16 3.71 -19.84
C TYR A 119 -2.37 2.43 -20.22
N ASN A 120 -2.36 2.09 -21.50
CA ASN A 120 -1.68 0.89 -22.05
C ASN A 120 -0.20 0.77 -21.67
N ARG A 121 0.46 1.86 -21.28
CA ARG A 121 1.80 1.85 -20.71
C ARG A 121 1.92 0.90 -19.51
N ARG A 122 0.91 0.86 -18.62
CA ARG A 122 0.88 -0.05 -17.47
C ARG A 122 0.94 -1.52 -17.88
N ALA A 123 0.20 -1.89 -18.92
CA ALA A 123 0.23 -3.26 -19.45
C ALA A 123 1.59 -3.61 -20.07
N ARG A 124 2.20 -2.65 -20.78
CA ARG A 124 3.55 -2.80 -21.36
C ARG A 124 4.61 -2.97 -20.29
N ASP A 125 4.56 -2.16 -19.24
CA ASP A 125 5.48 -2.21 -18.11
C ASP A 125 5.32 -3.53 -17.34
N LEU A 126 4.09 -3.97 -17.06
CA LEU A 126 3.80 -5.26 -16.46
C LEU A 126 4.32 -6.44 -17.30
N HIS A 127 4.14 -6.37 -18.63
CA HIS A 127 4.70 -7.38 -19.54
C HIS A 127 6.23 -7.37 -19.53
N ARG A 128 6.87 -6.19 -19.50
CA ARG A 128 8.33 -6.06 -19.37
C ARG A 128 8.83 -6.66 -18.06
N ILE A 129 8.15 -6.42 -16.94
CA ILE A 129 8.46 -7.06 -15.65
C ILE A 129 8.45 -8.58 -15.80
N ALA A 130 7.39 -9.15 -16.38
CA ALA A 130 7.30 -10.59 -16.58
C ALA A 130 8.44 -11.14 -17.44
N ARG A 131 8.88 -10.41 -18.46
CA ARG A 131 10.03 -10.80 -19.31
C ARG A 131 11.37 -10.74 -18.58
N LEU A 132 11.56 -9.75 -17.70
CA LEU A 132 12.77 -9.64 -16.88
C LEU A 132 12.80 -10.66 -15.74
N HIS A 133 11.62 -11.02 -15.21
CA HIS A 133 11.44 -11.84 -14.03
C HIS A 133 10.42 -12.98 -14.27
N PRO A 134 10.67 -13.91 -15.23
CA PRO A 134 9.68 -14.92 -15.61
C PRO A 134 9.44 -15.97 -14.51
N ARG A 135 10.39 -16.12 -13.57
CA ARG A 135 10.30 -17.11 -12.48
C ARG A 135 9.68 -16.54 -11.21
N ALA A 136 10.16 -15.38 -10.76
CA ALA A 136 9.72 -14.74 -9.52
C ALA A 136 10.06 -13.25 -9.52
N LEU A 137 9.20 -12.44 -8.88
CA LEU A 137 9.49 -11.03 -8.59
C LEU A 137 10.65 -10.92 -7.57
N PRO A 138 11.39 -9.79 -7.56
CA PRO A 138 12.37 -9.49 -6.53
C PRO A 138 11.81 -9.66 -5.12
N ALA A 139 12.57 -10.32 -4.25
CA ALA A 139 12.14 -10.66 -2.89
C ALA A 139 12.14 -9.46 -1.92
N THR A 140 12.83 -8.38 -2.27
CA THR A 140 12.94 -7.17 -1.44
C THR A 140 12.06 -6.07 -1.98
N ARG A 141 11.62 -5.17 -1.08
CA ARG A 141 10.89 -3.95 -1.47
C ARG A 141 11.73 -3.09 -2.41
N GLU A 142 13.01 -2.94 -2.11
CA GLU A 142 13.95 -2.15 -2.91
C GLU A 142 14.06 -2.73 -4.33
N GLY A 143 14.10 -4.06 -4.47
CA GLY A 143 14.10 -4.70 -5.77
C GLY A 143 12.77 -4.52 -6.52
N LEU A 144 11.64 -4.55 -5.82
CA LEU A 144 10.33 -4.27 -6.41
C LEU A 144 10.23 -2.82 -6.91
N ASP A 145 10.76 -1.85 -6.16
CA ASP A 145 10.72 -0.43 -6.50
C ASP A 145 11.51 -0.08 -7.78
N LEU A 146 12.49 -0.91 -8.15
CA LEU A 146 13.25 -0.77 -9.39
C LEU A 146 12.52 -1.31 -10.64
N LEU A 147 11.37 -1.96 -10.47
CA LEU A 147 10.62 -2.54 -11.58
C LEU A 147 9.93 -1.44 -12.42
N PRO A 148 9.85 -1.61 -13.75
CA PRO A 148 9.14 -0.67 -14.63
C PRO A 148 7.70 -0.39 -14.17
N GLY A 149 7.36 0.88 -13.94
CA GLY A 149 6.00 1.28 -13.54
C GLY A 149 5.59 0.89 -12.11
N VAL A 150 6.52 0.34 -11.33
CA VAL A 150 6.37 0.13 -9.89
C VAL A 150 7.05 1.29 -9.17
N GLY A 151 6.37 1.86 -8.18
CA GLY A 151 6.94 2.87 -7.30
C GLY A 151 6.68 2.54 -5.84
N SER A 152 7.06 3.46 -4.95
CA SER A 152 7.10 3.27 -3.49
C SER A 152 5.86 2.60 -2.90
N TYR A 153 4.67 3.05 -3.34
CA TYR A 153 3.38 2.50 -2.93
C TYR A 153 3.20 1.06 -3.42
N THR A 154 3.33 0.80 -4.72
CA THR A 154 3.11 -0.54 -5.31
C THR A 154 4.10 -1.55 -4.75
N ALA A 155 5.38 -1.18 -4.60
CA ALA A 155 6.40 -2.02 -3.98
C ALA A 155 6.05 -2.33 -2.50
N GLY A 156 5.53 -1.34 -1.78
CA GLY A 156 5.01 -1.50 -0.43
C GLY A 156 3.80 -2.43 -0.36
N ALA A 157 2.80 -2.21 -1.20
CA ALA A 157 1.59 -3.02 -1.26
C ALA A 157 1.90 -4.49 -1.60
N VAL A 158 2.75 -4.73 -2.60
CA VAL A 158 3.17 -6.10 -2.96
C VAL A 158 3.87 -6.77 -1.78
N SER A 159 4.84 -6.11 -1.14
CA SER A 159 5.56 -6.72 -0.01
C SER A 159 4.64 -6.97 1.21
N CYS A 160 3.75 -6.03 1.52
CA CYS A 160 2.77 -6.18 2.60
C CYS A 160 1.77 -7.32 2.34
N PHE A 161 1.09 -7.32 1.19
CA PHE A 161 0.01 -8.27 0.94
C PHE A 161 0.48 -9.67 0.54
N SER A 162 1.60 -9.79 -0.18
CA SER A 162 2.12 -11.12 -0.57
C SER A 162 3.00 -11.77 0.49
N ARG A 163 3.73 -10.99 1.30
CA ARG A 163 4.72 -11.51 2.26
C ARG A 163 4.35 -11.29 3.73
N GLY A 164 3.28 -10.54 4.00
CA GLY A 164 2.91 -10.16 5.37
C GLY A 164 3.92 -9.22 6.02
N GLU A 165 4.69 -8.48 5.21
CA GLU A 165 5.66 -7.53 5.74
C GLU A 165 4.96 -6.33 6.39
N SER A 166 5.34 -6.06 7.63
CA SER A 166 4.92 -4.86 8.35
C SER A 166 5.72 -3.65 7.87
N ILE A 167 5.29 -3.05 6.77
CA ILE A 167 5.93 -1.87 6.17
C ILE A 167 4.91 -0.77 5.93
N ALA A 168 5.36 0.47 6.13
CA ALA A 168 4.54 1.66 5.90
C ALA A 168 4.65 2.14 4.45
N PHE A 169 3.51 2.51 3.87
CA PHE A 169 3.41 3.08 2.53
C PHE A 169 2.12 3.90 2.44
N ALA A 170 2.05 4.83 1.49
CA ALA A 170 0.89 5.74 1.44
C ALA A 170 0.46 6.04 0.00
N ASP A 171 -0.83 5.85 -0.28
CA ASP A 171 -1.51 6.45 -1.42
C ASP A 171 -2.29 7.71 -1.00
N THR A 172 -3.00 8.30 -1.95
CA THR A 172 -3.89 9.44 -1.69
C THR A 172 -4.97 9.14 -0.66
N ASN A 173 -5.43 7.89 -0.53
CA ASN A 173 -6.46 7.51 0.46
C ASN A 173 -5.88 7.47 1.86
N ILE A 174 -4.74 6.82 2.06
CA ILE A 174 -4.01 6.74 3.33
C ILE A 174 -3.64 8.17 3.79
N ARG A 175 -3.08 8.98 2.88
CA ARG A 175 -2.75 10.39 3.15
C ARG A 175 -3.96 11.21 3.61
N ARG A 176 -5.12 11.01 2.98
CA ARG A 176 -6.36 11.71 3.33
C ARG A 176 -6.91 11.24 4.67
N VAL A 177 -6.94 9.93 4.93
CA VAL A 177 -7.48 9.35 6.17
C VAL A 177 -6.61 9.70 7.36
N LEU A 178 -5.31 9.37 7.30
CA LEU A 178 -4.38 9.63 8.40
C LEU A 178 -4.23 11.13 8.64
N GLY A 179 -4.08 11.92 7.57
CA GLY A 179 -3.98 13.37 7.68
C GLY A 179 -5.20 13.98 8.36
N ARG A 180 -6.42 13.67 7.91
CA ARG A 180 -7.63 14.27 8.50
C ARG A 180 -7.84 13.80 9.95
N ALA A 181 -7.56 12.53 10.24
CA ALA A 181 -7.77 11.97 11.58
C ALA A 181 -6.76 12.48 12.62
N LEU A 182 -5.49 12.66 12.21
CA LEU A 182 -4.37 12.92 13.12
C LEU A 182 -3.85 14.36 13.03
N LEU A 183 -3.94 15.00 11.86
CA LEU A 183 -3.41 16.34 11.57
C LEU A 183 -4.48 17.40 11.27
N GLY A 184 -5.74 16.99 11.03
CA GLY A 184 -6.83 17.90 10.63
C GLY A 184 -6.75 18.43 9.19
N ARG A 185 -5.81 17.93 8.37
CA ARG A 185 -5.63 18.29 6.95
C ARG A 185 -5.15 17.10 6.15
N VAL A 186 -5.11 17.17 4.82
CA VAL A 186 -4.46 16.10 4.03
C VAL A 186 -2.95 16.08 4.34
N ALA A 187 -2.42 14.89 4.59
CA ALA A 187 -0.98 14.71 4.84
C ALA A 187 -0.20 14.70 3.51
N SER A 188 1.04 15.19 3.56
CA SER A 188 2.04 14.85 2.53
C SER A 188 2.34 13.34 2.56
N GLU A 189 2.96 12.80 1.51
CA GLU A 189 3.37 11.39 1.50
C GLU A 189 4.33 11.07 2.65
N ARG A 190 5.33 11.93 2.86
CA ARG A 190 6.31 11.78 3.95
C ARG A 190 5.64 11.75 5.33
N GLU A 191 4.67 12.64 5.57
CA GLU A 191 3.92 12.66 6.83
C GLU A 191 3.05 11.41 6.98
N ALA A 192 2.37 10.97 5.92
CA ALA A 192 1.51 9.80 5.98
C ALA A 192 2.32 8.52 6.26
N VAL A 193 3.48 8.36 5.63
CA VAL A 193 4.40 7.25 5.91
C VAL A 193 4.90 7.31 7.35
N ALA A 194 5.34 8.47 7.85
CA ALA A 194 5.81 8.61 9.23
C ALA A 194 4.73 8.33 10.30
N LEU A 195 3.47 8.65 9.99
CA LEU A 195 2.33 8.31 10.85
C LEU A 195 2.01 6.82 10.77
N ASP A 196 1.97 6.25 9.57
CA ASP A 196 1.71 4.82 9.36
C ASP A 196 2.78 3.95 10.02
N GLU A 197 4.06 4.33 9.94
CA GLU A 197 5.17 3.68 10.63
C GLU A 197 4.97 3.53 12.14
N GLN A 198 4.16 4.39 12.77
CA GLN A 198 3.83 4.31 14.20
C GLN A 198 2.57 3.46 14.47
N LEU A 199 1.74 3.23 13.45
CA LEU A 199 0.50 2.47 13.51
C LEU A 199 0.69 1.00 13.11
N VAL A 200 1.60 0.68 12.20
CA VAL A 200 1.87 -0.72 11.84
C VAL A 200 2.45 -1.44 13.07
N PRO A 201 1.98 -2.64 13.45
CA PRO A 201 2.55 -3.39 14.58
C PRO A 201 4.03 -3.65 14.36
N ALA A 202 4.88 -3.64 15.40
CA ALA A 202 6.25 -4.13 15.23
C ALA A 202 6.23 -5.61 14.80
N ARG A 203 7.20 -6.05 14.00
CA ARG A 203 7.31 -7.46 13.58
C ARG A 203 7.20 -8.36 14.82
N GLY A 204 6.21 -9.27 14.83
CA GLY A 204 5.98 -10.24 15.92
C GLY A 204 4.93 -9.85 16.97
N ALA A 205 4.29 -8.69 16.87
CA ALA A 205 3.38 -8.20 17.93
C ALA A 205 1.91 -8.65 17.83
N ASP A 206 1.51 -9.38 16.79
CA ASP A 206 0.18 -10.01 16.65
C ASP A 206 0.33 -11.21 15.70
N ARG A 207 0.64 -12.38 16.26
CA ARG A 207 0.39 -13.70 15.65
C ARG A 207 -0.58 -14.44 16.55
#